data_AF-A0A7D9D3M1-F1
#
_entry.id   AF-A0A7D9D3M1-F1
#
_cell.length_a   1.000
_cell.length_b   1.000
_cell.length_c   1.000
_cell.angle_alpha   90.00
_cell.angle_beta   90.00
_cell.angle_gamma   90.00
#
_symmetry.space_group_name_H-M   'P 1'
#
loop_
_entity.id
_entity.type
_entity.pdbx_description
1 polymer ?
#
loop_
_entity_poly.entity_id
_entity_poly.type
_entity_poly.pdbx_seq_one_letter_code
_entity_poly.pdbx_strand_id
1 'polypeptide(L)'
;MAKNYFTTKRNFFNVIFVKNGWFWTTVLYLMLIYSAFHDSTKKADRQTLIKSTIASLKKYAIVTVCWYFYSQWFFGLPIMDRVFLLTGGSCYNIPQNQVKGSISNLLSPMGTTMDKVVSSLNIDDLNSESIKEGILLWSNSISSSQCRSMRGRWIGGHDPSGHVYILTLSSSFLLSALFTFYSGKELVVRFKRMVSHVRSKWHQGDYLDIFKHLVTFDGYFFLLILVGLWYWMLLMTSIYFHSMPEKIMGLLFSYLTTFISDLF
;
A
#
# COMPACT_ATOMS: atom_id res chain seq x y z
N MET A 1 1.25 20.38 -15.70
CA MET A 1 0.13 19.95 -14.83
C MET A 1 0.03 20.89 -13.64
N ALA A 2 -1.17 21.41 -13.34
CA ALA A 2 -1.39 22.28 -12.19
C ALA A 2 -1.14 21.52 -10.87
N LYS A 3 -0.44 22.16 -9.92
CA LYS A 3 -0.24 21.62 -8.57
C LYS A 3 -1.55 21.74 -7.80
N ASN A 4 -2.26 20.63 -7.64
CA ASN A 4 -3.45 20.52 -6.79
C ASN A 4 -3.11 19.78 -5.49
N TYR A 5 -3.95 19.95 -4.46
CA TYR A 5 -3.77 19.29 -3.16
C TYR A 5 -3.56 17.76 -3.30
N PHE A 6 -4.35 17.12 -4.16
CA PHE A 6 -4.29 15.68 -4.42
C PHE A 6 -3.09 15.22 -5.26
N THR A 7 -2.46 16.10 -6.03
CA THR A 7 -1.24 15.77 -6.80
C THR A 7 0.02 15.76 -5.93
N THR A 8 -0.08 16.27 -4.70
CA THR A 8 1.07 16.33 -3.79
C THR A 8 1.22 15.01 -3.04
N LYS A 9 2.38 14.35 -3.17
CA LYS A 9 2.71 13.07 -2.50
C LYS A 9 2.62 13.11 -0.97
N ARG A 10 2.56 14.32 -0.37
CA ARG A 10 2.49 14.56 1.09
C ARG A 10 1.10 15.02 1.56
N ASN A 11 0.05 14.83 0.76
CA ASN A 11 -1.31 15.14 1.21
C ASN A 11 -1.72 14.27 2.42
N PHE A 12 -2.65 14.79 3.23
CA PHE A 12 -3.10 14.16 4.48
C PHE A 12 -3.56 12.71 4.28
N PHE A 13 -4.39 12.47 3.25
CA PHE A 13 -4.92 11.15 2.93
C PHE A 13 -3.82 10.15 2.60
N ASN A 14 -2.82 10.55 1.81
CA ASN A 14 -1.74 9.66 1.42
C ASN A 14 -0.83 9.31 2.61
N VAL A 15 -0.55 10.27 3.49
CA VAL A 15 0.37 10.07 4.62
C VAL A 15 -0.27 9.22 5.72
N ILE A 16 -1.54 9.47 6.06
CA ILE A 16 -2.20 8.80 7.19
C ILE A 16 -2.90 7.51 6.77
N PHE A 17 -3.65 7.55 5.66
CA PHE A 17 -4.45 6.40 5.25
C PHE A 17 -3.67 5.48 4.35
N VAL A 18 -3.16 5.97 3.22
CA VAL A 18 -2.61 5.06 2.20
C VAL A 18 -1.31 4.39 2.64
N LYS A 19 -0.39 5.12 3.27
CA LYS A 19 0.85 4.52 3.81
C LYS A 19 0.60 3.43 4.85
N ASN A 20 -0.47 3.58 5.64
CA ASN A 20 -0.87 2.63 6.66
C ASN A 20 -2.15 1.88 6.25
N GLY A 21 -2.35 1.67 4.94
CA GLY A 21 -3.62 1.16 4.41
C GLY A 21 -4.03 -0.17 5.03
N TRP A 22 -3.07 -1.09 5.16
CA TRP A 22 -3.32 -2.40 5.77
C TRP A 22 -3.73 -2.30 7.25
N PHE A 23 -3.12 -1.39 8.02
CA PHE A 23 -3.48 -1.18 9.42
C PHE A 23 -4.95 -0.75 9.57
N TRP A 24 -5.39 0.23 8.79
CA TRP A 24 -6.79 0.69 8.82
C TRP A 24 -7.77 -0.42 8.37
N THR A 25 -7.37 -1.22 7.38
CA THR A 25 -8.11 -2.41 6.95
C THR A 25 -8.27 -3.42 8.10
N THR A 26 -7.20 -3.72 8.84
CA THR A 26 -7.25 -4.60 10.00
C THR A 26 -8.16 -4.07 11.10
N VAL A 27 -8.06 -2.77 11.43
CA VAL A 27 -8.89 -2.15 12.48
C VAL A 27 -10.37 -2.28 12.16
N LEU A 28 -10.79 -1.94 10.93
CA LEU A 28 -12.20 -2.02 10.55
C LEU A 28 -12.68 -3.45 10.35
N TYR A 29 -11.80 -4.37 9.95
CA TYR A 29 -12.10 -5.80 9.91
C TYR A 29 -12.39 -6.37 11.31
N LEU A 30 -11.56 -6.04 12.31
CA LEU A 30 -11.79 -6.47 13.69
C LEU A 30 -13.07 -5.83 14.26
N MET A 31 -13.33 -4.57 13.95
CA MET A 31 -14.57 -3.88 14.32
C MET A 31 -15.82 -4.53 13.71
N LEU A 32 -15.72 -5.00 12.46
CA LEU A 32 -16.79 -5.74 11.78
C LEU A 32 -17.06 -7.07 12.48
N ILE A 33 -16.01 -7.85 12.82
CA ILE A 33 -16.15 -9.09 13.58
C ILE A 33 -16.83 -8.81 14.92
N TYR A 34 -16.35 -7.79 15.65
CA TYR A 34 -16.93 -7.41 16.93
C TYR A 34 -18.43 -7.09 16.81
N SER A 35 -18.81 -6.27 15.81
CA SER A 35 -20.21 -5.91 15.55
C SER A 35 -21.08 -7.13 15.23
N ALA A 36 -20.54 -8.09 14.46
CA ALA A 36 -21.24 -9.33 14.11
C ALA A 36 -21.47 -10.24 15.33
N PHE A 37 -20.47 -10.38 16.21
CA PHE A 37 -20.60 -11.15 17.45
C PHE A 37 -21.50 -10.48 18.49
N HIS A 38 -21.46 -9.15 18.57
CA HIS A 38 -22.28 -8.40 19.51
C HIS A 38 -23.78 -8.48 19.17
N ASP A 39 -24.12 -8.51 17.88
CA ASP A 39 -25.52 -8.61 17.43
C ASP A 39 -26.08 -10.05 17.52
N SER A 40 -25.20 -11.07 17.50
CA SER A 40 -25.60 -12.47 17.54
C SER A 40 -26.09 -12.89 18.93
N THR A 41 -27.41 -12.88 19.12
CA THR A 41 -28.07 -13.25 20.39
C THR A 41 -28.44 -14.73 20.50
N LYS A 42 -28.56 -15.46 19.38
CA LYS A 42 -29.01 -16.86 19.36
C LYS A 42 -27.83 -17.84 19.27
N LYS A 43 -27.87 -18.93 20.04
CA LYS A 43 -26.80 -19.97 20.05
C LYS A 43 -26.54 -20.60 18.67
N ALA A 44 -27.59 -20.91 17.91
CA ALA A 44 -27.46 -21.52 16.58
C ALA A 44 -26.80 -20.57 15.56
N ASP A 45 -27.12 -19.28 15.64
CA ASP A 45 -26.54 -18.22 14.82
C ASP A 45 -25.04 -18.05 15.15
N ARG A 46 -24.70 -18.09 16.44
CA ARG A 46 -23.31 -17.98 16.91
C ARG A 46 -22.40 -19.10 16.39
N GLN A 47 -22.91 -20.33 16.22
CA GLN A 47 -22.08 -21.43 15.69
C GLN A 47 -21.78 -21.28 14.20
N THR A 48 -22.75 -20.81 13.41
CA THR A 48 -22.54 -20.43 12.01
C THR A 48 -21.56 -19.26 11.91
N LEU A 49 -21.72 -18.24 12.76
CA LEU A 49 -20.83 -17.08 12.83
C LEU A 49 -19.38 -17.48 13.13
N ILE A 50 -19.14 -18.40 14.07
CA ILE A 50 -17.80 -18.91 14.38
C ILE A 50 -17.18 -19.58 13.14
N LYS A 51 -17.92 -20.43 12.43
CA LYS A 51 -17.44 -21.09 11.20
C LYS A 51 -17.06 -20.05 10.13
N SER A 52 -17.93 -19.07 9.88
CA SER A 52 -17.67 -17.98 8.94
C SER A 52 -16.47 -17.12 9.36
N THR A 53 -16.31 -16.86 10.67
CA THR A 53 -15.17 -16.11 11.22
C THR A 53 -13.86 -16.86 11.01
N ILE A 54 -13.82 -18.17 11.26
CA ILE A 54 -12.62 -18.99 11.03
C ILE A 54 -12.23 -18.95 9.55
N ALA A 55 -13.20 -19.12 8.64
CA ALA A 55 -12.95 -19.02 7.21
C ALA A 55 -12.43 -17.62 6.82
N SER A 56 -13.05 -16.56 7.34
CA SER A 56 -12.61 -15.18 7.10
C SER A 56 -11.20 -14.90 7.63
N LEU A 57 -10.84 -15.42 8.81
CA LEU A 57 -9.51 -15.27 9.40
C LEU A 57 -8.44 -16.01 8.62
N LYS A 58 -8.74 -17.19 8.06
CA LYS A 58 -7.83 -17.89 7.14
C LYS A 58 -7.53 -17.02 5.92
N LYS A 59 -8.56 -16.44 5.30
CA LYS A 59 -8.38 -15.50 4.18
C LYS A 59 -7.54 -14.31 4.60
N TYR A 60 -7.84 -13.69 5.74
CA TYR A 60 -7.05 -12.57 6.27
C TYR A 60 -5.57 -12.92 6.45
N ALA A 61 -5.27 -14.10 7.00
CA ALA A 61 -3.90 -14.55 7.19
C ALA A 61 -3.16 -14.72 5.85
N ILE A 62 -3.79 -15.36 4.86
CA ILE A 62 -3.21 -15.54 3.52
C ILE A 62 -2.97 -14.20 2.85
N VAL A 63 -3.97 -13.31 2.85
CA VAL A 63 -3.86 -11.97 2.25
C VAL A 63 -2.76 -11.17 2.93
N THR A 64 -2.66 -11.21 4.26
CA THR A 64 -1.59 -10.53 5.02
C THR A 64 -0.22 -11.05 4.62
N VAL A 65 -0.06 -12.36 4.49
CA VAL A 65 1.19 -13.00 4.08
C VAL A 65 1.56 -12.57 2.65
N CYS A 66 0.63 -12.66 1.70
CA CYS A 66 0.85 -12.21 0.32
C CYS A 66 1.22 -10.73 0.23
N TRP A 67 0.50 -9.86 0.95
CA TRP A 67 0.80 -8.42 1.03
C TRP A 67 2.18 -8.16 1.63
N TYR A 68 2.54 -8.90 2.68
CA TYR A 68 3.86 -8.79 3.29
C TYR A 68 4.96 -9.19 2.32
N PHE A 69 4.81 -10.32 1.62
CA PHE A 69 5.78 -10.75 0.60
C PHE A 69 5.91 -9.75 -0.56
N TYR A 70 4.79 -9.18 -0.99
CA TYR A 70 4.77 -8.14 -2.02
C TYR A 70 5.54 -6.89 -1.61
N SER A 71 5.45 -6.50 -0.33
CA SER A 71 6.01 -5.24 0.17
C SER A 71 7.39 -5.34 0.83
N GLN A 72 7.78 -6.47 1.43
CA GLN A 72 8.93 -6.58 2.34
C GLN A 72 9.88 -7.78 2.10
N TRP A 73 9.68 -8.59 1.05
CA TRP A 73 10.43 -9.82 0.71
C TRP A 73 11.71 -10.16 1.54
N PHE A 74 11.68 -11.26 2.30
CA PHE A 74 12.73 -11.68 3.25
C PHE A 74 14.06 -12.19 2.64
N PHE A 75 14.15 -12.44 1.33
CA PHE A 75 15.37 -12.97 0.68
C PHE A 75 16.00 -11.99 -0.33
N GLY A 76 16.15 -10.72 0.05
CA GLY A 76 16.81 -9.69 -0.77
C GLY A 76 15.91 -8.51 -1.12
N LEU A 77 15.99 -8.00 -2.35
CA LEU A 77 15.20 -6.86 -2.80
C LEU A 77 13.68 -7.16 -2.77
N PRO A 78 12.82 -6.19 -2.39
CA PRO A 78 11.36 -6.31 -2.52
C PRO A 78 10.95 -6.76 -3.92
N ILE A 79 9.86 -7.53 -4.06
CA ILE A 79 9.38 -8.02 -5.37
C ILE A 79 9.24 -6.85 -6.35
N MET A 80 8.73 -5.72 -5.87
CA MET A 80 8.56 -4.49 -6.64
C MET A 80 9.87 -3.98 -7.24
N ASP A 81 10.90 -3.89 -6.40
CA ASP A 81 12.22 -3.44 -6.83
C ASP A 81 12.85 -4.47 -7.80
N ARG A 82 12.62 -5.78 -7.61
CA ARG A 82 13.08 -6.80 -8.57
C ARG A 82 12.39 -6.67 -9.92
N VAL A 83 11.07 -6.51 -9.96
CA VAL A 83 10.33 -6.33 -11.21
C VAL A 83 10.86 -5.09 -11.94
N PHE A 84 11.09 -4.00 -11.20
CA PHE A 84 11.67 -2.78 -11.76
C PHE A 84 13.07 -2.99 -12.37
N LEU A 85 13.97 -3.63 -11.63
CA LEU A 85 15.33 -3.88 -12.11
C LEU A 85 15.37 -4.88 -13.29
N LEU A 86 14.57 -5.95 -13.23
CA LEU A 86 14.46 -6.94 -14.31
C LEU A 86 13.89 -6.36 -15.60
N THR A 87 13.05 -5.34 -15.51
CA THR A 87 12.48 -4.64 -16.67
C THR A 87 13.39 -3.50 -17.17
N GLY A 88 14.65 -3.48 -16.76
CA GLY A 88 15.67 -2.52 -17.24
C GLY A 88 15.74 -1.23 -16.43
N GLY A 89 15.18 -1.22 -15.22
CA GLY A 89 15.30 -0.10 -14.28
C GLY A 89 16.67 -0.05 -13.62
N SER A 90 17.13 1.14 -13.28
CA SER A 90 18.40 1.34 -12.57
C SER A 90 18.40 2.61 -11.72
N CYS A 91 19.27 2.63 -10.71
CA CYS A 91 19.55 3.82 -9.93
C CYS A 91 20.74 4.56 -10.55
N TYR A 92 20.58 5.86 -10.82
CA TYR A 92 21.56 6.75 -11.41
C TYR A 92 21.94 7.88 -10.45
N ASN A 93 22.92 8.69 -10.83
CA ASN A 93 23.38 9.90 -10.15
C ASN A 93 23.71 9.69 -8.68
N ILE A 94 24.31 8.56 -8.34
CA ILE A 94 24.80 8.31 -6.98
C ILE A 94 26.17 8.99 -6.85
N PRO A 95 26.34 9.97 -5.94
CA PRO A 95 27.64 10.58 -5.72
C PRO A 95 28.57 9.57 -5.04
N GLN A 96 29.82 9.47 -5.49
CA GLN A 96 30.78 8.51 -4.92
C GLN A 96 31.00 8.69 -3.41
N ASN A 97 30.91 9.93 -2.90
CA ASN A 97 31.02 10.24 -1.48
C ASN A 97 29.85 9.70 -0.61
N GLN A 98 28.74 9.27 -1.21
CA GLN A 98 27.59 8.68 -0.50
C GLN A 98 27.67 7.15 -0.39
N VAL A 99 28.61 6.51 -1.09
CA VAL A 99 28.75 5.05 -1.10
C VAL A 99 29.51 4.58 0.13
N LYS A 100 28.90 3.70 0.93
CA LYS A 100 29.51 3.13 2.14
C LYS A 100 29.37 1.60 2.16
N GLY A 101 30.40 0.91 2.64
CA GLY A 101 30.40 -0.54 2.85
C GLY A 101 30.43 -1.38 1.56
N SER A 102 30.15 -2.67 1.67
CA SER A 102 30.25 -3.67 0.59
C SER A 102 29.37 -3.41 -0.64
N ILE A 103 28.48 -2.42 -0.57
CA ILE A 103 27.61 -2.00 -1.67
C ILE A 103 28.44 -1.42 -2.82
N SER A 104 29.65 -0.90 -2.57
CA SER A 104 30.54 -0.35 -3.62
C SER A 104 30.77 -1.30 -4.80
N ASN A 105 30.79 -2.62 -4.55
CA ASN A 105 30.99 -3.64 -5.58
C ASN A 105 29.78 -3.82 -6.53
N LEU A 106 28.63 -3.25 -6.16
CA LEU A 106 27.40 -3.28 -6.94
C LEU A 106 27.17 -1.99 -7.75
N LEU A 107 28.08 -1.01 -7.63
CA LEU A 107 28.00 0.26 -8.37
C LEU A 107 29.04 0.30 -9.48
N SER A 108 28.62 0.83 -10.62
CA SER A 108 29.47 1.09 -11.77
C SER A 108 29.58 2.60 -12.01
N PRO A 109 30.76 3.12 -12.39
CA PRO A 109 30.87 4.50 -12.84
C PRO A 109 29.98 4.73 -14.04
N MET A 110 29.22 5.84 -14.01
CA MET A 110 28.52 6.31 -15.18
C MET A 110 29.59 6.87 -16.12
N GLY A 111 29.73 6.22 -17.27
CA GLY A 111 30.59 6.71 -18.33
C GLY A 111 30.18 8.13 -18.68
N THR A 112 30.98 9.09 -18.25
CA THR A 112 31.00 10.39 -18.88
C THR A 112 32.27 10.45 -19.73
N THR A 113 32.25 11.36 -20.68
CA THR A 113 33.38 11.96 -21.39
C THR A 113 34.61 12.27 -20.52
N MET A 114 34.54 12.13 -19.20
CA MET A 114 35.68 12.03 -18.29
C MET A 114 36.60 10.84 -18.57
N ASP A 115 36.19 9.75 -19.21
CA ASP A 115 37.17 8.71 -19.60
C ASP A 115 38.22 9.26 -20.57
N LYS A 116 37.86 10.28 -21.37
CA LYS A 116 38.78 11.00 -22.25
C LYS A 116 39.57 12.12 -21.57
N VAL A 117 39.08 12.65 -20.44
CA VAL A 117 39.77 13.72 -19.68
C VAL A 117 40.67 13.12 -18.59
N VAL A 118 40.22 12.08 -17.89
CA VAL A 118 40.99 11.29 -16.92
C VAL A 118 42.13 10.53 -17.59
N SER A 119 41.95 10.04 -18.83
CA SER A 119 43.08 9.48 -19.61
C SER A 119 44.07 10.54 -20.12
N SER A 120 43.74 11.83 -20.01
CA SER A 120 44.64 12.95 -20.34
C SER A 120 45.27 13.61 -19.11
N LEU A 121 44.96 13.14 -17.90
CA LEU A 121 45.50 13.67 -16.64
C LEU A 121 46.45 12.64 -16.01
N ASN A 122 47.61 13.11 -15.55
CA ASN A 122 48.59 12.26 -14.88
C ASN A 122 48.01 11.68 -13.57
N ILE A 123 48.36 10.43 -13.29
CA ILE A 123 47.86 9.63 -12.16
C ILE A 123 48.12 10.31 -10.79
N ASP A 124 49.05 11.26 -10.71
CA ASP A 124 49.40 11.96 -9.47
C ASP A 124 48.39 13.06 -9.05
N ASP A 125 47.50 13.51 -9.96
CA ASP A 125 46.42 14.48 -9.64
C ASP A 125 45.10 13.80 -9.18
N LEU A 126 45.02 12.46 -9.28
CA LEU A 126 43.82 11.67 -8.95
C LEU A 126 43.49 11.61 -7.44
N ASN A 127 44.34 12.17 -6.58
CA ASN A 127 44.14 12.19 -5.13
C ASN A 127 43.36 13.41 -4.63
N SER A 128 42.88 14.30 -5.50
CA SER A 128 42.07 15.44 -5.06
C SER A 128 40.63 15.01 -4.72
N GLU A 129 40.16 15.34 -3.50
CA GLU A 129 38.77 15.13 -3.06
C GLU A 129 37.74 15.69 -4.07
N SER A 130 38.13 16.72 -4.82
CA SER A 130 37.36 17.36 -5.89
C SER A 130 37.02 16.45 -7.07
N ILE A 131 37.86 15.47 -7.44
CA ILE A 131 37.56 14.53 -8.54
C ILE A 131 36.54 13.47 -8.10
N LYS A 132 36.60 13.03 -6.84
CA LYS A 132 35.63 12.07 -6.27
C LYS A 132 34.21 12.64 -6.18
N GLU A 133 34.07 13.97 -6.08
CA GLU A 133 32.76 14.63 -6.11
C GLU A 133 32.14 14.70 -7.53
N GLY A 134 32.97 14.62 -8.58
CA GLY A 134 32.51 14.67 -9.98
C GLY A 134 32.08 13.32 -10.57
N ILE A 135 32.48 12.20 -9.96
CA ILE A 135 32.17 10.86 -10.47
C ILE A 135 30.78 10.43 -9.97
N LEU A 136 29.85 10.33 -10.92
CA LEU A 136 28.52 9.78 -10.69
C LEU A 136 28.53 8.27 -10.94
N LEU A 137 27.82 7.53 -10.09
CA LEU A 137 27.71 6.08 -10.15
C LEU A 137 26.27 5.67 -10.47
N TRP A 138 26.12 4.49 -11.04
CA TRP A 138 24.83 3.85 -11.28
C TRP A 138 24.85 2.38 -10.83
N SER A 139 23.67 1.81 -10.60
CA SER A 139 23.52 0.39 -10.28
C SER A 139 22.14 -0.13 -10.70
N ASN A 140 22.11 -1.36 -11.20
CA ASN A 140 20.89 -2.12 -11.50
C ASN A 140 20.62 -3.24 -10.48
N SER A 141 21.31 -3.23 -9.34
CA SER A 141 21.29 -4.34 -8.36
C SER A 141 20.97 -3.88 -6.93
N ILE A 142 20.60 -2.61 -6.74
CA ILE A 142 20.26 -2.02 -5.44
C ILE A 142 18.77 -1.69 -5.34
N SER A 143 18.24 -1.63 -4.12
CA SER A 143 16.83 -1.32 -3.87
C SER A 143 16.50 0.16 -4.14
N SER A 144 15.22 0.45 -4.30
CA SER A 144 14.73 1.83 -4.42
C SER A 144 14.97 2.62 -3.12
N SER A 145 14.93 1.96 -1.96
CA SER A 145 15.26 2.56 -0.66
C SER A 145 16.74 2.90 -0.53
N GLN A 146 17.64 2.01 -0.96
CA GLN A 146 19.09 2.23 -0.99
C GLN A 146 19.47 3.32 -1.99
N CYS A 147 18.85 3.32 -3.17
CA CYS A 147 19.04 4.39 -4.16
C CYS A 147 18.70 5.76 -3.56
N ARG A 148 17.54 5.87 -2.90
CA ARG A 148 17.08 7.13 -2.29
C ARG A 148 17.94 7.56 -1.10
N SER A 149 18.45 6.62 -0.29
CA SER A 149 19.33 6.95 0.83
C SER A 149 20.66 7.54 0.37
N MET A 150 21.16 7.07 -0.78
CA MET A 150 22.37 7.60 -1.43
C MET A 150 22.11 8.80 -2.35
N ARG A 151 20.90 9.38 -2.31
CA ARG A 151 20.45 10.51 -3.16
C ARG A 151 20.49 10.23 -4.67
N GLY A 152 20.54 8.95 -5.05
CA GLY A 152 20.42 8.52 -6.43
C GLY A 152 19.01 8.75 -6.99
N ARG A 153 18.91 8.77 -8.31
CA ARG A 153 17.68 8.88 -9.08
C ARG A 153 17.28 7.51 -9.60
N TRP A 154 16.06 7.09 -9.30
CA TRP A 154 15.47 5.83 -9.77
C TRP A 154 14.86 6.06 -11.16
N ILE A 155 15.42 5.48 -12.23
CA ILE A 155 15.08 5.79 -13.63
C ILE A 155 14.95 4.49 -14.45
N GLY A 156 14.05 4.51 -15.45
CA GLY A 156 13.79 3.36 -16.33
C GLY A 156 12.77 2.41 -15.72
N GLY A 157 12.84 1.14 -16.10
CA GLY A 157 12.11 0.03 -15.49
C GLY A 157 10.60 0.15 -15.44
N HIS A 158 9.96 -0.92 -15.00
CA HIS A 158 8.53 -1.00 -14.76
C HIS A 158 8.28 -1.11 -13.25
N ASP A 159 7.81 -0.02 -12.62
CA ASP A 159 7.51 0.02 -11.18
C ASP A 159 6.01 -0.27 -10.97
N PRO A 160 5.60 -1.48 -10.55
CA PRO A 160 4.18 -1.75 -10.35
C PRO A 160 3.58 -0.74 -9.36
N SER A 161 2.31 -0.37 -9.51
CA SER A 161 1.74 0.59 -8.56
C SER A 161 1.37 -0.11 -7.26
N GLY A 162 2.24 0.02 -6.25
CA GLY A 162 1.96 -0.49 -4.90
C GLY A 162 0.72 0.15 -4.26
N HIS A 163 0.41 1.41 -4.62
CA HIS A 163 -0.82 2.10 -4.24
C HIS A 163 -2.06 1.41 -4.82
N VAL A 164 -2.05 1.10 -6.12
CA VAL A 164 -3.17 0.36 -6.74
C VAL A 164 -3.33 -1.01 -6.10
N TYR A 165 -2.22 -1.72 -5.85
CA TYR A 165 -2.25 -3.02 -5.18
C TYR A 165 -2.92 -2.96 -3.81
N ILE A 166 -2.42 -2.11 -2.89
CA ILE A 166 -2.93 -2.08 -1.51
C ILE A 166 -4.37 -1.58 -1.41
N LEU A 167 -4.75 -0.60 -2.25
CA LEU A 167 -6.10 -0.03 -2.25
C LEU A 167 -7.13 -1.02 -2.80
N THR A 168 -6.81 -1.71 -3.91
CA THR A 168 -7.68 -2.74 -4.45
C THR A 168 -7.77 -3.92 -3.49
N LEU A 169 -6.64 -4.41 -2.96
CA LEU A 169 -6.62 -5.56 -2.07
C LEU A 169 -7.42 -5.31 -0.79
N SER A 170 -7.22 -4.13 -0.18
CA SER A 170 -7.93 -3.72 1.03
C SER A 170 -9.43 -3.59 0.79
N SER A 171 -9.85 -2.96 -0.31
CA SER A 171 -11.28 -2.78 -0.63
C SER A 171 -11.97 -4.10 -0.95
N SER A 172 -11.35 -4.97 -1.76
CA SER A 172 -11.86 -6.31 -2.06
C SER A 172 -11.97 -7.18 -0.81
N PHE A 173 -10.94 -7.19 0.05
CA PHE A 173 -10.97 -7.95 1.30
C PHE A 173 -12.08 -7.48 2.24
N LEU A 174 -12.20 -6.16 2.47
CA LEU A 174 -13.22 -5.60 3.37
C LEU A 174 -14.64 -5.87 2.87
N LEU A 175 -14.88 -5.75 1.56
CA LEU A 175 -16.19 -6.08 0.98
C LEU A 175 -16.49 -7.58 1.09
N SER A 176 -15.52 -8.44 0.82
CA SER A 176 -15.68 -9.90 0.99
C SER A 176 -15.98 -10.27 2.45
N ALA A 177 -15.27 -9.66 3.41
CA ALA A 177 -15.55 -9.83 4.84
C ALA A 177 -16.94 -9.33 5.21
N LEU A 178 -17.36 -8.16 4.70
CA LEU A 178 -18.70 -7.62 4.93
C LEU A 178 -19.80 -8.60 4.50
N PHE A 179 -19.69 -9.15 3.29
CA PHE A 179 -20.67 -10.09 2.75
C PHE A 179 -20.57 -11.50 3.35
N THR A 180 -19.49 -11.81 4.07
CA THR A 180 -19.37 -13.04 4.87
C THR A 180 -20.27 -12.98 6.11
N PHE A 181 -20.47 -11.79 6.69
CA PHE A 181 -21.24 -11.60 7.92
C PHE A 181 -22.65 -11.08 7.69
N TYR A 182 -22.87 -10.29 6.64
CA TYR A 182 -24.17 -9.66 6.39
C TYR A 182 -24.65 -9.86 4.96
N SER A 183 -25.93 -10.18 4.81
CA SER A 183 -26.58 -10.17 3.50
C SER A 183 -26.93 -8.75 3.06
N GLY A 184 -26.98 -8.49 1.75
CA GLY A 184 -27.39 -7.17 1.23
C GLY A 184 -28.74 -6.69 1.76
N LYS A 185 -29.72 -7.59 1.91
CA LYS A 185 -31.03 -7.26 2.50
C LYS A 185 -30.91 -6.84 3.96
N GLU A 186 -30.04 -7.50 4.71
CA GLU A 186 -29.80 -7.22 6.12
C GLU A 186 -29.12 -5.85 6.30
N LEU A 187 -28.13 -5.53 5.45
CA LEU A 187 -27.47 -4.22 5.44
C LEU A 187 -28.46 -3.08 5.20
N VAL A 188 -29.45 -3.26 4.31
CA VAL A 188 -30.50 -2.25 4.07
C VAL A 188 -31.37 -2.05 5.32
N VAL A 189 -31.74 -3.13 6.01
CA VAL A 189 -32.52 -3.06 7.26
C VAL A 189 -31.71 -2.38 8.37
N ARG A 190 -30.45 -2.76 8.54
CA ARG A 190 -29.52 -2.14 9.50
C ARG A 190 -29.36 -0.65 9.22
N PHE A 191 -29.18 -0.25 7.96
CA PHE A 191 -29.06 1.16 7.59
C PHE A 191 -30.31 1.97 7.98
N LYS A 192 -31.51 1.45 7.71
CA LYS A 192 -32.75 2.11 8.15
C LYS A 192 -32.82 2.25 9.67
N ARG A 193 -32.42 1.21 10.42
CA ARG A 193 -32.37 1.23 11.89
C ARG A 193 -31.38 2.26 12.40
N MET A 194 -30.16 2.26 11.90
CA MET A 194 -29.11 3.23 12.23
C MET A 194 -29.58 4.66 12.00
N VAL A 195 -30.15 4.97 10.82
CA VAL A 195 -30.68 6.32 10.51
C VAL A 195 -31.79 6.73 11.48
N SER A 196 -32.70 5.81 11.81
CA SER A 196 -33.78 6.10 12.77
C SER A 196 -33.26 6.38 14.18
N HIS A 197 -32.25 5.61 14.64
CA HIS A 197 -31.62 5.78 15.94
C HIS A 197 -30.85 7.10 16.02
N VAL A 198 -30.00 7.38 15.03
CA VAL A 198 -29.25 8.65 14.91
C VAL A 198 -30.21 9.83 14.94
N ARG A 199 -31.28 9.80 14.13
CA ARG A 199 -32.27 10.89 14.10
C ARG A 199 -32.93 11.10 15.45
N SER A 200 -33.35 10.03 16.12
CA SER A 200 -34.02 10.11 17.42
C SER A 200 -33.11 10.71 18.50
N LYS A 201 -31.87 10.21 18.60
CA LYS A 201 -30.90 10.64 19.60
C LYS A 201 -30.29 12.00 19.32
N TRP A 202 -30.18 12.39 18.04
CA TRP A 202 -29.73 13.71 17.64
C TRP A 202 -30.64 14.81 18.20
N HIS A 203 -31.97 14.63 18.11
CA HIS A 203 -32.92 15.58 18.68
C HIS A 203 -32.86 15.66 20.21
N GLN A 204 -32.37 14.62 20.88
CA GLN A 204 -32.18 14.59 22.33
C GLN A 204 -30.83 15.16 22.78
N GLY A 205 -29.91 15.46 21.84
CA GLY A 205 -28.56 15.95 22.14
C GLY A 205 -27.60 14.87 22.68
N ASP A 206 -27.98 13.59 22.64
CA ASP A 206 -27.16 12.48 23.17
C ASP A 206 -26.19 11.94 22.12
N TYR A 207 -25.16 12.72 21.82
CA TYR A 207 -24.14 12.37 20.82
C TYR A 207 -23.28 11.16 21.23
N LEU A 208 -23.13 10.91 22.53
CA LEU A 208 -22.31 9.80 23.02
C LEU A 208 -23.00 8.47 22.76
N ASP A 209 -24.32 8.40 22.94
CA ASP A 209 -25.12 7.21 22.60
C ASP A 209 -25.08 6.92 21.10
N ILE A 210 -25.19 7.96 20.27
CA ILE A 210 -25.04 7.83 18.80
C ILE A 210 -23.68 7.21 18.45
N PHE A 211 -22.60 7.76 19.01
CA PHE A 211 -21.25 7.27 18.72
C PHE A 211 -21.06 5.83 19.20
N LYS A 212 -21.49 5.51 20.42
CA LYS A 212 -21.42 4.14 20.96
C LYS A 212 -22.19 3.17 20.08
N HIS A 213 -23.44 3.49 19.72
CA HIS A 213 -24.27 2.64 18.87
C HIS A 213 -23.62 2.41 17.49
N LEU A 214 -23.10 3.48 16.88
CA LEU A 214 -22.44 3.39 15.57
C LEU A 214 -21.20 2.50 15.61
N VAL A 215 -20.45 2.54 16.73
CA VAL A 215 -19.24 1.74 16.92
C VAL A 215 -19.55 0.28 17.25
N THR A 216 -20.57 0.00 18.07
CA THR A 216 -20.84 -1.36 18.55
C THR A 216 -21.75 -2.18 17.63
N PHE A 217 -22.72 -1.54 16.97
CA PHE A 217 -23.72 -2.23 16.14
C PHE A 217 -23.54 -1.98 14.65
N ASP A 218 -23.05 -0.80 14.28
CA ASP A 218 -23.02 -0.34 12.88
C ASP A 218 -21.58 -0.16 12.36
N GLY A 219 -20.63 -0.98 12.82
CA GLY A 219 -19.23 -0.90 12.40
C GLY A 219 -19.00 -1.01 10.88
N TYR A 220 -19.95 -1.65 10.17
CA TYR A 220 -19.95 -1.69 8.70
C TYR A 220 -20.00 -0.29 8.05
N PHE A 221 -20.56 0.72 8.73
CA PHE A 221 -20.64 2.09 8.22
C PHE A 221 -19.25 2.70 8.01
N PHE A 222 -18.38 2.56 9.01
CA PHE A 222 -16.99 3.03 8.92
C PHE A 222 -16.21 2.27 7.85
N LEU A 223 -16.46 0.96 7.71
CA LEU A 223 -15.88 0.14 6.64
C LEU A 223 -16.26 0.69 5.26
N LEU A 224 -17.55 0.99 5.02
CA LEU A 224 -18.00 1.55 3.74
C LEU A 224 -17.39 2.92 3.45
N ILE A 225 -17.21 3.77 4.47
CA ILE A 225 -16.50 5.04 4.34
C ILE A 225 -15.05 4.81 3.90
N LEU A 226 -14.33 3.87 4.55
CA LEU A 226 -12.95 3.57 4.21
C LEU A 226 -12.82 2.98 2.81
N VAL A 227 -13.72 2.08 2.41
CA VAL A 227 -13.77 1.53 1.06
C VAL A 227 -14.04 2.64 0.03
N GLY A 228 -14.96 3.56 0.31
CA GLY A 228 -15.20 4.75 -0.52
C GLY A 228 -13.94 5.62 -0.66
N LEU A 229 -13.20 5.82 0.44
CA LEU A 229 -11.92 6.51 0.41
C LEU A 229 -10.88 5.77 -0.45
N TRP A 230 -10.83 4.42 -0.40
CA TRP A 230 -9.95 3.63 -1.25
C TRP A 230 -10.25 3.79 -2.73
N TYR A 231 -11.52 3.75 -3.13
CA TYR A 231 -11.92 3.99 -4.52
C TYR A 231 -11.60 5.42 -4.97
N TRP A 232 -11.80 6.41 -4.10
CA TRP A 232 -11.42 7.79 -4.39
C TRP A 232 -9.90 7.95 -4.60
N MET A 233 -9.10 7.33 -3.73
CA MET A 233 -7.64 7.35 -3.86
C MET A 233 -7.16 6.57 -5.09
N LEU A 234 -7.84 5.49 -5.46
CA LEU A 234 -7.57 4.74 -6.68
C LEU A 234 -7.90 5.57 -7.92
N LEU A 235 -8.99 6.34 -7.92
CA LEU A 235 -9.33 7.30 -8.97
C LEU A 235 -8.24 8.38 -9.09
N MET A 236 -7.82 8.98 -7.98
CA MET A 236 -6.74 9.98 -7.98
C MET A 236 -5.41 9.40 -8.49
N THR A 237 -5.09 8.17 -8.08
CA THR A 237 -3.92 7.44 -8.59
C THR A 237 -4.04 7.18 -10.08
N SER A 238 -5.23 6.84 -10.57
CA SER A 238 -5.48 6.58 -11.99
C SER A 238 -5.37 7.82 -12.87
N ILE A 239 -5.75 9.00 -12.37
CA ILE A 239 -5.71 10.25 -13.13
C ILE A 239 -4.31 10.88 -13.12
N TYR A 240 -3.64 10.93 -11.96
CA TYR A 240 -2.47 11.80 -11.77
C TYR A 240 -1.13 11.10 -11.66
N PHE A 241 -1.12 9.79 -11.43
CA PHE A 241 0.09 9.04 -11.13
C PHE A 241 0.19 7.78 -12.00
N HIS A 242 1.40 7.26 -12.18
CA HIS A 242 1.71 5.99 -12.84
C HIS A 242 1.27 5.86 -14.31
N SER A 243 2.03 5.09 -15.08
CA SER A 243 1.62 4.70 -16.43
C SER A 243 0.49 3.64 -16.38
N MET A 244 -0.24 3.45 -17.49
CA MET A 244 -1.30 2.43 -17.54
C MET A 244 -0.79 1.01 -17.26
N PRO A 245 0.36 0.59 -17.78
CA PRO A 245 0.89 -0.75 -17.49
C PRO A 245 1.26 -0.95 -16.01
N GLU A 246 1.68 0.10 -15.30
CA GLU A 246 2.04 0.01 -13.86
C GLU A 246 0.80 -0.22 -13.00
N LYS A 247 -0.32 0.41 -13.41
CA LYS A 247 -1.64 0.23 -12.78
C LYS A 247 -2.18 -1.16 -13.02
N ILE A 248 -2.12 -1.66 -14.26
CA ILE A 248 -2.57 -3.01 -14.62
C ILE A 248 -1.80 -4.06 -13.82
N MET A 249 -0.48 -3.90 -13.68
CA MET A 249 0.33 -4.85 -12.91
C MET A 249 -0.06 -4.87 -11.42
N GLY A 250 -0.21 -3.69 -10.79
CA GLY A 250 -0.68 -3.61 -9.40
C GLY A 250 -2.07 -4.23 -9.20
N LEU A 251 -2.97 -4.04 -10.17
CA LEU A 251 -4.31 -4.63 -10.16
C LEU A 251 -4.26 -6.16 -10.30
N LEU A 252 -3.45 -6.68 -11.22
CA LEU A 252 -3.26 -8.11 -11.43
C LEU A 252 -2.74 -8.81 -10.17
N PHE A 253 -1.73 -8.24 -9.51
CA PHE A 253 -1.21 -8.79 -8.25
C PHE A 253 -2.28 -8.80 -7.15
N SER A 254 -3.13 -7.76 -7.10
CA SER A 254 -4.22 -7.70 -6.13
C SER A 254 -5.24 -8.82 -6.38
N TYR A 255 -5.70 -8.99 -7.62
CA TYR A 255 -6.66 -10.04 -7.96
C TYR A 255 -6.07 -11.44 -7.77
N LEU A 256 -4.79 -11.63 -8.09
CA LEU A 256 -4.10 -12.88 -7.83
C LEU A 256 -4.07 -13.20 -6.32
N THR A 257 -3.80 -12.20 -5.49
CA THR A 257 -3.81 -12.37 -4.03
C THR A 257 -5.20 -12.75 -3.53
N THR A 258 -6.25 -12.08 -4.01
CA THR A 258 -7.65 -12.40 -3.67
C THR A 258 -8.00 -13.83 -4.11
N PHE A 259 -7.67 -14.20 -5.34
CA PHE A 259 -7.92 -15.54 -5.87
C PHE A 259 -7.22 -16.63 -5.06
N ILE A 260 -5.95 -16.43 -4.71
CA ILE A 260 -5.21 -17.35 -3.84
C ILE A 260 -5.91 -17.47 -2.48
N SER A 261 -6.35 -16.35 -1.89
CA SER A 261 -7.04 -16.38 -0.60
C SER A 261 -8.40 -17.09 -0.64
N ASP A 262 -9.07 -17.14 -1.79
CA ASP A 262 -10.36 -17.82 -1.95
C ASP A 262 -10.21 -19.33 -2.22
N LEU A 263 -9.02 -19.78 -2.63
CA LEU A 263 -8.72 -21.19 -2.91
C LEU A 263 -8.51 -22.03 -1.63
N PHE A 264 -8.16 -21.40 -0.51
CA PHE A 264 -7.80 -22.04 0.76
C PHE A 264 -8.75 -21.65 1.91
#